data_AF-A0A5C6UEZ5-F1
#
_entry.id   AF-A0A5C6UEZ5-F1
#
_cell.length_a   1.000
_cell.length_b   1.000
_cell.length_c   1.000
_cell.angle_alpha   90.00
_cell.angle_beta   90.00
_cell.angle_gamma   90.00
#
_symmetry.space_group_name_H-M   'P 1'
#
loop_
_entity.id
_entity.type
_entity.pdbx_description
1 polymer ?
#
loop_
_entity_poly.entity_id
_entity_poly.type
_entity_poly.pdbx_seq_one_letter_code
_entity_poly.pdbx_strand_id
1 'polypeptide(L)'
;MNTEFAHAFVDHLAKLLELVGVAIIIGGVVLAAFLFIRSGFRSGGWQVAYQACRSNLGRSILLGLELLVGADIISTITAPLTFQSVALLGGIVMIRTFLSFSLETEIEGCWPWQRAGRDRGDRDPRARSPDTTSSRRG
;
A
#
# COMPACT_ATOMS: atom_id res chain seq x y z
N MET A 1 25.70 10.46 28.94
CA MET A 1 26.54 10.43 27.73
C MET A 1 26.12 9.40 26.66
N ASN A 2 25.10 8.55 26.90
CA ASN A 2 24.63 7.57 25.89
C ASN A 2 23.32 7.95 25.16
N THR A 3 22.53 8.89 25.69
CA THR A 3 21.23 9.25 25.12
C THR A 3 21.36 10.17 23.91
N GLU A 4 22.31 11.11 23.89
CA GLU A 4 22.50 12.03 22.76
C GLU A 4 22.93 11.30 21.47
N PHE A 5 23.82 10.29 21.59
CA PHE A 5 24.18 9.43 20.46
C PHE A 5 23.01 8.57 19.98
N ALA A 6 22.18 8.05 20.91
CA ALA A 6 21.01 7.28 20.55
C ALA A 6 19.98 8.14 19.79
N HIS A 7 19.70 9.36 20.25
CA HIS A 7 18.79 10.27 19.56
C HIS A 7 19.27 10.62 18.15
N ALA A 8 20.55 10.97 17.99
CA ALA A 8 21.12 11.30 16.68
C ALA A 8 21.10 10.10 15.70
N PHE A 9 21.35 8.89 16.21
CA PHE A 9 21.32 7.67 15.40
C PHE A 9 19.89 7.33 14.94
N VAL A 10 18.92 7.41 15.84
CA VAL A 10 17.51 7.13 15.54
C VAL A 10 16.95 8.15 14.54
N ASP A 11 17.27 9.43 14.68
CA ASP A 11 16.87 10.47 13.73
C ASP A 11 17.46 10.23 12.32
N HIS A 12 18.72 9.77 12.24
CA HIS A 12 19.32 9.41 10.95
C HIS A 12 18.63 8.20 10.31
N LEU A 13 18.27 7.19 11.09
CA LEU A 13 17.51 6.04 10.60
C LEU A 13 16.12 6.44 10.11
N ALA A 14 15.40 7.29 10.83
CA ALA A 14 14.09 7.79 10.42
C ALA A 14 14.17 8.49 9.05
N LYS A 15 15.12 9.41 8.88
CA LYS A 15 15.34 10.13 7.61
C LYS A 15 15.75 9.19 6.48
N LEU A 16 16.58 8.18 6.76
CA LEU A 16 16.97 7.20 5.75
C LEU A 16 15.76 6.38 5.29
N LEU A 17 14.94 5.90 6.21
CA LEU A 17 13.72 5.15 5.88
C LEU A 17 12.71 6.00 5.11
N GLU A 18 12.54 7.27 5.50
CA GLU A 18 11.72 8.23 4.76
C GLU A 18 12.23 8.40 3.33
N LEU A 19 13.53 8.65 3.14
CA LEU A 19 14.15 8.81 1.83
C LEU A 19 13.98 7.57 0.96
N VAL A 20 14.19 6.37 1.52
CA VAL A 20 14.04 5.11 0.80
C VAL A 20 12.57 4.88 0.42
N GLY A 21 11.62 5.14 1.32
CA GLY A 21 10.20 5.03 1.04
C GLY A 21 9.76 5.95 -0.10
N VAL A 22 10.18 7.23 -0.06
CA VAL A 22 9.94 8.21 -1.13
C VAL A 22 10.59 7.76 -2.45
N ALA A 23 11.83 7.28 -2.40
CA ALA A 23 12.55 6.81 -3.58
C ALA A 23 11.86 5.61 -4.25
N ILE A 24 11.30 4.69 -3.47
CA ILE A 24 10.54 3.54 -3.99
C ILE A 24 9.27 3.99 -4.69
N ILE A 25 8.52 4.93 -4.09
CA ILE A 25 7.30 5.48 -4.70
C ILE A 25 7.64 6.15 -6.04
N ILE A 26 8.61 7.06 -6.04
CA ILE A 26 9.03 7.79 -7.25
C ILE A 26 9.54 6.80 -8.30
N GLY A 27 10.38 5.85 -7.91
CA GLY A 27 10.92 4.82 -8.81
C GLY A 27 9.83 3.96 -9.43
N GLY A 28 8.84 3.56 -8.65
CA GLY A 28 7.67 2.82 -9.12
C GLY A 28 6.83 3.61 -10.12
N VAL A 29 6.61 4.90 -9.86
CA VAL A 29 5.90 5.82 -10.76
C VAL A 29 6.64 5.97 -12.08
N VAL A 30 7.95 6.24 -12.04
CA VAL A 30 8.78 6.41 -13.23
C VAL A 30 8.82 5.11 -14.05
N LEU A 31 9.01 3.96 -13.41
CA LEU A 31 9.05 2.68 -14.08
C LEU A 31 7.72 2.34 -14.74
N ALA A 32 6.60 2.54 -14.03
CA ALA A 32 5.26 2.27 -14.56
C ALA A 32 4.94 3.18 -15.75
N ALA A 33 5.26 4.48 -15.66
CA ALA A 33 5.10 5.43 -16.76
C ALA A 33 5.95 5.02 -17.98
N PHE A 34 7.20 4.65 -17.77
CA PHE A 34 8.09 4.21 -18.84
C PHE A 34 7.60 2.93 -19.53
N LEU A 35 7.12 1.94 -18.77
CA LEU A 35 6.55 0.71 -19.31
C LEU A 35 5.24 0.97 -20.07
N PHE A 36 4.38 1.86 -19.55
CA PHE A 36 3.14 2.27 -20.23
C PHE A 36 3.43 2.92 -21.58
N ILE A 37 4.34 3.89 -21.63
CA ILE A 37 4.74 4.57 -22.86
C ILE A 37 5.35 3.57 -23.86
N ARG A 38 6.28 2.71 -23.40
CA ARG A 38 6.93 1.70 -24.24
C ARG A 38 5.93 0.72 -24.85
N SER A 39 4.98 0.23 -24.05
CA SER A 39 3.98 -0.76 -24.50
C SER A 39 2.93 -0.15 -25.41
N GLY A 40 2.50 1.10 -25.14
CA GLY A 40 1.62 1.86 -26.02
C GLY A 40 2.22 2.06 -27.42
N PHE A 41 3.50 2.43 -27.50
CA PHE A 41 4.19 2.62 -28.79
C PHE A 41 4.48 1.32 -29.54
N ARG A 42 4.71 0.19 -28.85
CA ARG A 42 5.18 -1.05 -29.48
C ARG A 42 4.07 -2.04 -29.83
N SER A 43 2.94 -2.05 -29.11
CA SER A 43 1.95 -3.13 -29.21
C SER A 43 0.52 -2.67 -29.47
N GLY A 44 0.22 -1.36 -29.47
CA GLY A 44 -1.13 -0.82 -29.75
C GLY A 44 -2.22 -1.19 -28.73
N GLY A 45 -1.94 -2.09 -27.80
CA GLY A 45 -2.85 -2.55 -26.74
C GLY A 45 -2.82 -1.66 -25.51
N TRP A 46 -3.36 -0.44 -25.62
CA TRP A 46 -3.44 0.55 -24.53
C TRP A 46 -4.17 0.03 -23.29
N GLN A 47 -5.18 -0.84 -23.46
CA GLN A 47 -5.96 -1.41 -22.36
C GLN A 47 -5.11 -2.28 -21.42
N VAL A 48 -4.30 -3.17 -21.99
CA VAL A 48 -3.43 -4.10 -21.24
C VAL A 48 -2.27 -3.35 -20.59
N ALA A 49 -1.69 -2.39 -21.31
CA ALA A 49 -0.67 -1.49 -20.80
C ALA A 49 -1.16 -0.70 -19.57
N TYR A 50 -2.39 -0.19 -19.61
CA TYR A 50 -2.99 0.56 -18.52
C TYR A 50 -3.21 -0.30 -17.27
N GLN A 51 -3.72 -1.52 -17.42
CA GLN A 51 -3.92 -2.44 -16.29
C GLN A 51 -2.59 -2.87 -15.65
N ALA A 52 -1.56 -3.13 -16.45
CA ALA A 52 -0.22 -3.43 -15.94
C ALA A 52 0.39 -2.23 -15.21
N CYS A 53 0.25 -1.02 -15.77
CA CYS A 53 0.69 0.23 -15.16
C CYS A 53 0.04 0.44 -13.79
N ARG A 54 -1.29 0.34 -13.70
CA ARG A 54 -2.04 0.51 -12.43
C ARG A 54 -1.63 -0.54 -11.39
N SER A 55 -1.44 -1.79 -11.80
CA SER A 55 -1.02 -2.86 -10.89
C SER A 55 0.39 -2.64 -10.34
N ASN A 56 1.34 -2.21 -11.18
CA ASN A 56 2.70 -1.92 -10.74
C ASN A 56 2.77 -0.66 -9.88
N LEU A 57 2.03 0.40 -10.25
CA LEU A 57 1.88 1.61 -9.44
C LEU A 57 1.36 1.28 -8.04
N GLY A 58 0.24 0.55 -7.96
CA GLY A 58 -0.35 0.17 -6.68
C GLY A 58 0.62 -0.61 -5.78
N ARG A 59 1.35 -1.59 -6.33
CA ARG A 59 2.36 -2.35 -5.57
C ARG A 59 3.50 -1.47 -5.05
N SER A 60 4.01 -0.57 -5.91
CA SER A 60 5.13 0.31 -5.52
C SER A 60 4.71 1.34 -4.46
N ILE A 61 3.49 1.87 -4.57
CA ILE A 61 2.92 2.79 -3.59
C ILE A 61 2.71 2.07 -2.26
N LEU A 62 2.08 0.89 -2.26
CA LEU A 62 1.83 0.11 -1.03
C LEU A 62 3.14 -0.20 -0.29
N LEU A 63 4.16 -0.67 -1.02
CA LEU A 63 5.47 -0.98 -0.43
C LEU A 63 6.19 0.28 0.09
N GLY A 64 6.09 1.39 -0.64
CA GLY A 64 6.60 2.69 -0.17
C GLY A 64 5.89 3.15 1.11
N LEU A 65 4.57 3.01 1.16
CA LEU A 65 3.74 3.39 2.32
C LEU A 65 4.06 2.54 3.56
N GLU A 66 4.28 1.23 3.42
CA GLU A 66 4.75 0.38 4.53
C GLU A 66 6.06 0.90 5.14
N LEU A 67 7.00 1.31 4.28
CA LEU A 67 8.29 1.87 4.71
C LEU A 67 8.12 3.24 5.38
N LEU A 68 7.31 4.11 4.77
CA LEU A 68 7.01 5.44 5.29
C LEU A 68 6.35 5.34 6.67
N VAL A 69 5.38 4.45 6.87
CA VAL A 69 4.73 4.21 8.18
C VAL A 69 5.75 3.87 9.25
N GLY A 70 6.72 3.00 8.95
CA GLY A 70 7.84 2.71 9.85
C GLY A 70 8.68 3.94 10.19
N ALA A 71 8.99 4.76 9.18
CA ALA A 71 9.75 6.01 9.37
C ALA A 71 9.02 7.00 10.30
N ASP A 72 7.70 7.16 10.17
CA ASP A 72 6.93 8.05 11.05
C ASP A 72 6.90 7.55 12.48
N ILE A 73 6.72 6.25 12.70
CA ILE A 73 6.75 5.68 14.06
C ILE A 73 8.08 6.03 14.72
N ILE A 74 9.20 5.85 14.02
CA ILE A 74 10.54 6.18 14.54
C ILE A 74 10.69 7.69 14.77
N SER A 75 10.18 8.54 13.88
CA SER A 75 10.23 9.99 14.07
C SER A 75 9.35 10.46 15.23
N THR A 76 8.24 9.77 15.53
CA THR A 76 7.33 10.15 16.62
C THR A 76 7.92 9.87 17.99
N ILE A 77 8.75 8.83 18.14
CA ILE A 77 9.35 8.46 19.44
C ILE A 77 10.52 9.35 19.87
N THR A 78 11.19 10.04 18.92
CA THR A 78 12.30 10.95 19.22
C THR A 78 11.88 12.41 19.32
N ALA A 79 10.67 12.76 18.88
CA ALA A 79 10.16 14.12 18.92
C ALA A 79 9.80 14.57 20.36
N PRO A 80 10.16 15.80 20.77
CA PRO A 80 9.74 16.34 22.06
C PRO A 80 8.21 16.56 22.09
N LEU A 81 7.54 16.04 23.12
CA LEU A 81 6.08 16.13 23.31
C LEU A 81 5.62 17.54 23.74
N THR A 82 5.85 18.56 22.91
CA THR A 82 5.25 19.89 23.09
C THR A 82 3.90 19.96 22.38
N PHE A 83 2.93 20.75 22.88
CA PHE A 83 1.61 20.89 22.24
C PHE A 83 1.70 21.27 20.75
N GLN A 84 2.63 22.15 20.37
CA GLN A 84 2.81 22.57 18.99
C GLN A 84 3.43 21.46 18.12
N SER A 85 4.44 20.76 18.63
CA SER A 85 5.06 19.61 17.94
C SER A 85 4.06 18.47 17.75
N VAL A 86 3.25 18.18 18.77
CA VAL A 86 2.21 17.15 18.73
C VAL A 86 1.10 17.53 17.73
N ALA A 87 0.70 18.79 17.66
CA ALA A 87 -0.30 19.25 16.70
C ALA A 87 0.18 19.11 15.24
N LEU A 88 1.42 19.52 14.94
CA LEU A 88 2.03 19.32 13.62
C LEU A 88 2.17 17.84 13.26
N LEU A 89 2.67 17.04 14.20
CA LEU A 89 2.84 15.59 14.04
C LEU A 89 1.49 14.91 13.80
N GLY A 90 0.46 15.25 14.59
CA GLY A 90 -0.90 14.76 14.42
C GLY A 90 -1.51 15.14 13.06
N GLY A 91 -1.25 16.37 12.59
CA GLY A 91 -1.67 16.81 11.26
C GLY A 91 -1.02 15.99 10.13
N ILE A 92 0.29 15.75 10.21
CA ILE A 92 1.02 14.95 9.20
C ILE A 92 0.52 13.49 9.21
N VAL A 93 0.35 12.88 10.39
CA VAL A 93 -0.19 11.51 10.52
C VAL A 93 -1.62 11.40 10.01
N MET A 94 -2.47 12.41 10.25
CA MET A 94 -3.83 12.46 9.72
C MET A 94 -3.83 12.51 8.19
N ILE A 95 -3.04 13.40 7.59
CA ILE A 95 -2.92 13.54 6.13
C ILE A 95 -2.42 12.22 5.54
N ARG A 96 -1.39 11.60 6.13
CA ARG A 96 -0.88 10.31 5.69
C ARG A 96 -1.95 9.22 5.73
N THR A 97 -2.66 9.10 6.85
CA THR A 97 -3.70 8.08 7.00
C THR A 97 -4.79 8.27 5.95
N PHE A 98 -5.21 9.51 5.72
CA PHE A 98 -6.21 9.85 4.72
C PHE A 98 -5.75 9.53 3.29
N LEU A 99 -4.51 9.90 2.91
CA LEU A 99 -3.96 9.64 1.58
C LEU A 99 -3.75 8.15 1.32
N SER A 100 -3.15 7.43 2.26
CA SER A 100 -2.99 5.97 2.17
C SER A 100 -4.34 5.29 1.99
N PHE A 101 -5.33 5.68 2.79
CA PHE A 101 -6.68 5.14 2.75
C PHE A 101 -7.41 5.46 1.43
N SER A 102 -7.27 6.68 0.92
CA SER A 102 -7.90 7.10 -0.32
C SER A 102 -7.31 6.38 -1.54
N LEU A 103 -6.00 6.16 -1.55
CA LEU A 103 -5.31 5.42 -2.63
C LEU A 103 -5.68 3.93 -2.62
N GLU A 104 -5.74 3.31 -1.45
CA GLU A 104 -6.18 1.90 -1.31
C GLU A 104 -7.62 1.74 -1.81
N THR A 105 -8.50 2.67 -1.45
CA THR A 105 -9.91 2.67 -1.91
C THR A 105 -10.01 2.83 -3.44
N GLU A 106 -9.19 3.70 -4.04
CA GLU A 106 -9.19 3.87 -5.50
C GLU A 106 -8.64 2.64 -6.23
N ILE A 107 -7.54 2.05 -5.75
CA ILE A 107 -6.92 0.89 -6.39
C ILE A 107 -7.84 -0.32 -6.36
N GLU A 108 -8.61 -0.50 -5.29
CA GLU A 108 -9.39 -1.72 -5.03
C GLU A 108 -10.85 -1.60 -5.46
N GLY A 109 -11.37 -0.38 -5.64
CA GLY A 109 -12.76 -0.12 -6.05
C GLY A 109 -13.82 -0.64 -5.07
N CYS A 110 -13.40 -1.16 -3.92
CA CYS A 110 -14.21 -1.67 -2.83
C CYS A 110 -13.61 -1.19 -1.52
N TRP A 111 -14.45 -0.82 -0.56
CA TRP A 111 -13.96 -0.33 0.73
C TRP A 111 -13.28 -1.48 1.50
N PRO A 112 -12.20 -1.23 2.26
CA PRO A 112 -11.41 -2.28 2.91
C PRO A 112 -12.22 -3.18 3.86
N TRP A 113 -13.29 -2.65 4.48
CA TRP A 113 -14.20 -3.46 5.30
C TRP A 113 -15.09 -4.43 4.50
N GLN A 114 -15.25 -4.24 3.18
CA GLN A 114 -15.99 -5.17 2.31
C GLN A 114 -15.17 -6.40 1.95
N ARG A 115 -13.83 -6.32 1.95
CA ARG A 115 -12.94 -7.46 1.71
C ARG A 115 -13.02 -8.53 2.81
N ALA A 116 -13.11 -8.10 4.07
CA ALA A 116 -13.25 -9.01 5.20
C ALA A 116 -14.52 -9.88 5.14
N GLY A 117 -15.52 -9.48 4.33
CA GLY A 117 -16.75 -10.24 4.10
C GLY A 117 -16.63 -11.33 3.02
N ARG A 118 -15.79 -11.15 1.99
CA ARG A 118 -15.68 -12.12 0.87
C ARG A 118 -14.86 -13.36 1.21
N ASP A 119 -13.80 -13.21 2.01
CA ASP A 119 -12.93 -14.34 2.39
C ASP A 119 -13.64 -15.38 3.28
N ARG A 120 -14.76 -15.02 3.92
CA ARG A 120 -15.59 -15.97 4.70
C ARG A 120 -16.58 -16.76 3.84
N GLY A 121 -16.97 -16.26 2.67
CA GLY A 121 -17.97 -16.90 1.80
C GLY A 121 -17.42 -18.04 0.96
N ASP A 122 -16.13 -18.02 0.63
CA ASP A 122 -15.48 -19.02 -0.25
C ASP A 122 -14.97 -20.25 0.51
N ARG A 123 -15.02 -20.23 1.85
CA ARG A 123 -14.66 -21.36 2.72
C ARG A 123 -15.87 -22.16 3.20
N ASP A 124 -17.06 -21.98 2.64
CA ASP A 124 -18.17 -22.89 2.94
C ASP A 124 -18.09 -24.13 2.02
N PRO A 125 -17.65 -25.29 2.52
CA PRO A 125 -17.53 -26.50 1.72
C PRO A 125 -18.91 -27.09 1.39
N ARG A 126 -20.01 -26.58 1.98
CA ARG A 126 -21.37 -27.12 1.83
C ARG A 126 -22.06 -26.71 0.53
N ALA A 127 -21.49 -25.77 -0.23
CA ALA A 127 -22.05 -25.34 -1.52
C ALA A 127 -21.66 -26.27 -2.69
N ARG A 128 -20.74 -27.21 -2.49
CA ARG A 128 -20.45 -28.30 -3.46
C ARG A 128 -21.09 -29.60 -3.01
N SER A 129 -22.41 -29.69 -3.17
CA SER A 129 -23.06 -30.99 -3.31
C SER A 129 -23.52 -31.16 -4.75
N PRO A 130 -22.72 -31.79 -5.62
CA PRO A 130 -23.20 -32.44 -6.81
C PRO A 130 -23.41 -33.93 -6.52
N ASP A 131 -24.66 -34.38 -6.45
CA ASP A 131 -25.04 -35.77 -6.74
C ASP A 131 -26.51 -35.72 -7.19
N THR A 132 -26.86 -35.76 -8.48
CA THR A 132 -26.66 -36.82 -9.50
C THR A 132 -27.11 -38.21 -9.08
N THR A 133 -28.40 -38.35 -8.82
CA THR A 133 -29.08 -39.65 -8.90
C THR A 133 -30.38 -39.52 -9.69
N SER A 134 -30.26 -39.32 -11.02
CA SER A 134 -31.33 -39.63 -11.95
C SER A 134 -30.86 -40.66 -12.98
N SER A 135 -31.61 -41.76 -13.01
CA SER A 135 -31.89 -42.54 -14.21
C SER A 135 -30.71 -43.16 -14.96
N ARG A 136 -30.27 -44.34 -14.50
CA ARG A 136 -29.94 -45.46 -15.39
C ARG A 136 -29.71 -46.76 -14.62
N ARG A 137 -30.74 -47.59 -14.54
CA ARG A 137 -30.72 -49.08 -14.62
C ARG A 137 -32.04 -49.63 -14.08
N GLY A 138 -32.67 -50.51 -14.88
CA GLY A 138 -33.71 -51.44 -14.45
C GLY A 138 -35.06 -51.15 -15.05
#